data_AF-A0A2H8TPC1-F1
#
_entry.id   AF-A0A2H8TPC1-F1
#
_cell.length_a   1.000
_cell.length_b   1.000
_cell.length_c   1.000
_cell.angle_alpha   90.00
_cell.angle_beta   90.00
_cell.angle_gamma   90.00
#
_symmetry.space_group_name_H-M   'P 1'
#
loop_
_entity.id
_entity.type
_entity.pdbx_description
1 polymer ?
#
loop_
_entity_poly.entity_id
_entity_poly.type
_entity_poly.pdbx_seq_one_letter_code
_entity_poly.pdbx_strand_id
1 'polypeptide(L)'
;MTGSRWCNYPVAGPLACITSAFIASTGWRWRLKMQNRNNSTILADENCDEEDQDQEKPVEKVFEYVWGGLQPSVFAFLGTDIKIFELLKHFDTVIVGLLVLTFGITVRMIVTTCSVLGTGFSRKEIIFVNISWLPKATIQAILAPVALNLAKELGTQEDVECGNRLVTIAVISILLTAPIGAIGIKLFGPRLLPRAN
;
A
#
# COMPACT_ATOMS: atom_id res chain seq x y z
N MET A 1 -19.03 8.23 -14.03
CA MET A 1 -19.50 6.84 -13.79
C MET A 1 -19.62 6.14 -15.13
N THR A 2 -18.52 5.61 -15.65
CA THR A 2 -18.50 4.75 -16.84
C THR A 2 -17.94 3.39 -16.41
N GLY A 3 -18.82 2.58 -15.80
CA GLY A 3 -18.55 1.21 -15.42
C GLY A 3 -19.70 0.34 -15.91
N SER A 4 -19.37 -0.69 -16.69
CA SER A 4 -20.29 -1.68 -17.22
C SER A 4 -21.23 -2.22 -16.14
N ARG A 5 -22.56 -2.12 -16.36
CA ARG A 5 -23.65 -2.50 -15.44
C ARG A 5 -23.69 -3.99 -15.02
N TRP A 6 -22.68 -4.79 -15.37
CA TRP A 6 -22.68 -6.24 -15.16
C TRP A 6 -21.87 -6.72 -13.95
N CYS A 7 -21.05 -5.88 -13.30
CA CYS A 7 -20.31 -6.27 -12.10
C CYS A 7 -20.39 -5.16 -11.05
N ASN A 8 -21.41 -5.21 -10.19
CA ASN A 8 -21.63 -4.25 -9.10
C ASN A 8 -20.72 -4.59 -7.90
N TYR A 9 -19.41 -4.69 -8.16
CA TYR A 9 -18.40 -4.91 -7.13
C TYR A 9 -17.32 -3.83 -7.27
N PRO A 10 -17.26 -2.83 -6.37
CA PRO A 10 -16.26 -1.77 -6.45
C PRO A 10 -14.81 -2.29 -6.33
N VAL A 11 -14.63 -3.54 -5.89
CA VAL A 11 -13.32 -4.19 -5.70
C VAL A 11 -12.88 -5.01 -6.93
N ALA A 12 -13.70 -5.12 -7.98
CA ALA A 12 -13.40 -5.95 -9.15
C ALA A 12 -12.14 -5.48 -9.91
N GLY A 13 -11.88 -4.17 -9.95
CA GLY A 13 -10.70 -3.60 -10.63
C GLY A 13 -9.37 -4.02 -9.98
N PRO A 14 -9.13 -3.72 -8.69
CA PRO A 14 -7.93 -4.17 -7.98
C PRO A 14 -7.73 -5.68 -8.01
N LEU A 15 -8.81 -6.46 -7.87
CA LEU A 15 -8.75 -7.92 -7.96
C LEU A 15 -8.33 -8.40 -9.35
N ALA A 16 -8.84 -7.81 -10.42
CA ALA A 16 -8.43 -8.13 -11.79
C ALA A 16 -6.95 -7.81 -12.06
N CYS A 17 -6.44 -6.71 -11.49
CA CYS A 17 -5.02 -6.37 -11.56
C CYS A 17 -4.16 -7.41 -10.80
N ILE A 18 -4.58 -7.82 -9.61
CA ILE A 18 -3.85 -8.82 -8.82
C ILE A 18 -3.88 -10.19 -9.51
N THR A 19 -5.04 -10.63 -10.02
CA THR A 19 -5.16 -11.92 -10.72
C THR A 19 -4.38 -11.92 -12.03
N SER A 20 -4.43 -10.85 -12.82
CA SER A 20 -3.62 -10.75 -14.04
C SER A 20 -2.12 -10.74 -13.74
N ALA A 21 -1.66 -10.05 -12.69
CA ALA A 21 -0.26 -10.07 -12.26
C ALA A 21 0.16 -11.47 -11.76
N PHE A 22 -0.73 -12.16 -11.03
CA PHE A 22 -0.48 -13.52 -10.57
C PHE A 22 -0.42 -14.53 -11.73
N ILE A 23 -1.33 -14.40 -12.70
CA ILE A 23 -1.35 -15.23 -13.92
C ILE A 23 -0.12 -14.95 -14.77
N ALA A 24 0.28 -13.68 -14.93
CA ALA A 24 1.49 -13.30 -15.66
C ALA A 24 2.75 -13.83 -14.98
N SER A 25 2.87 -13.72 -13.65
CA SER A 25 4.03 -14.23 -12.90
C SER A 25 4.09 -15.76 -12.87
N THR A 26 2.96 -16.44 -12.74
CA THR A 26 2.88 -17.90 -12.79
C THR A 26 3.15 -18.42 -14.21
N GLY A 27 2.56 -17.77 -15.21
CA GLY A 27 2.77 -18.09 -16.63
C GLY A 27 4.20 -17.85 -17.11
N TRP A 28 4.82 -16.75 -16.67
CA TRP A 28 6.23 -16.46 -16.97
C TRP A 28 7.17 -17.49 -16.32
N ARG A 29 6.93 -17.87 -15.05
CA ARG A 29 7.69 -18.94 -14.38
C ARG A 29 7.52 -20.29 -15.08
N TRP A 30 6.34 -20.60 -15.61
CA TRP A 30 6.09 -21.83 -16.36
C TRP A 30 6.81 -21.82 -17.71
N ARG A 31 6.81 -20.68 -18.42
CA ARG A 31 7.57 -20.46 -19.66
C ARG A 31 9.09 -20.54 -19.44
N LEU A 32 9.61 -19.96 -18.36
CA LEU A 32 11.03 -20.07 -18.00
C LEU A 32 11.42 -21.51 -17.69
N LYS A 33 10.54 -22.28 -17.04
CA LYS A 33 10.80 -23.71 -16.74
C LYS A 33 10.78 -24.56 -18.01
N MET A 34 9.93 -24.24 -18.99
CA MET A 34 9.93 -24.88 -20.30
C MET A 34 11.16 -24.51 -21.12
N GLN A 35 11.56 -23.24 -21.08
CA GLN A 35 12.80 -22.74 -21.68
C GLN A 35 14.03 -23.37 -21.00
N ASN A 36 14.06 -23.60 -19.70
CA ASN A 36 15.19 -24.31 -19.12
C ASN A 36 15.21 -25.80 -19.57
N ARG A 37 14.05 -26.42 -19.81
CA ARG A 37 13.96 -27.85 -20.19
C ARG A 37 14.44 -28.15 -21.62
N ASN A 38 14.10 -27.32 -22.59
CA ASN A 38 14.62 -27.43 -23.96
C ASN A 38 16.09 -26.96 -24.02
N ASN A 39 16.49 -25.97 -23.22
CA ASN A 39 17.89 -25.58 -23.07
C ASN A 39 18.72 -26.72 -22.47
N SER A 40 18.26 -27.40 -21.41
CA SER A 40 18.95 -28.56 -20.81
C SER A 40 19.07 -29.75 -21.77
N THR A 41 18.25 -29.82 -22.83
CA THR A 41 18.40 -30.83 -23.88
C THR A 41 19.48 -30.45 -24.89
N ILE A 42 19.80 -29.15 -25.01
CA ILE A 42 20.89 -28.60 -25.84
C ILE A 42 22.19 -28.42 -25.03
N LEU A 43 22.10 -28.17 -23.72
CA LEU A 43 23.19 -27.95 -22.75
C LEU A 43 23.73 -29.24 -22.11
N ALA A 44 23.34 -30.43 -22.58
CA ALA A 44 24.09 -31.64 -22.23
C ALA A 44 25.56 -31.60 -22.74
N ASP A 45 25.96 -30.53 -23.45
CA ASP A 45 27.31 -30.28 -23.96
C ASP A 45 28.02 -29.04 -23.35
N GLU A 46 27.43 -28.22 -22.48
CA GLU A 46 28.19 -27.13 -21.86
C GLU A 46 27.76 -26.82 -20.42
N ASN A 47 28.76 -26.80 -19.54
CA ASN A 47 28.68 -26.71 -18.09
C ASN A 47 28.03 -25.41 -17.60
N CYS A 48 27.23 -25.55 -16.55
CA CYS A 48 26.54 -24.49 -15.83
C CYS A 48 27.51 -23.62 -15.02
N ASP A 49 27.35 -22.30 -15.11
CA ASP A 49 27.60 -21.38 -14.01
C ASP A 49 26.42 -20.42 -13.90
N GLU A 50 25.83 -20.38 -12.70
CA GLU A 50 24.71 -19.53 -12.31
C GLU A 50 25.18 -18.06 -12.23
N GLU A 51 25.08 -17.33 -13.34
CA GLU A 51 25.08 -15.88 -13.29
C GLU A 51 23.66 -15.39 -12.94
N ASP A 52 23.51 -14.85 -11.72
CA ASP A 52 22.42 -13.95 -11.33
C ASP A 52 22.42 -12.74 -12.28
N GLN A 53 21.83 -12.90 -13.45
CA GLN A 53 21.60 -11.79 -14.36
C GLN A 53 20.59 -10.85 -13.71
N ASP A 54 21.08 -9.66 -13.36
CA ASP A 54 20.36 -8.38 -13.25
C ASP A 54 19.64 -8.07 -14.58
N GLN A 55 18.70 -8.93 -14.96
CA GLN A 55 17.76 -8.69 -16.03
C GLN A 55 16.74 -7.72 -15.46
N GLU A 56 17.01 -6.41 -15.58
CA GLU A 56 16.03 -5.35 -15.35
C GLU A 56 14.75 -5.75 -16.08
N LYS A 57 13.75 -6.22 -15.32
CA LYS A 57 12.59 -6.86 -15.91
C LYS A 57 11.87 -5.75 -16.69
N PRO A 58 11.61 -5.91 -18.00
CA PRO A 58 11.01 -4.84 -18.81
C PRO A 58 9.67 -4.33 -18.26
N VAL A 59 9.01 -5.14 -17.42
CA VAL A 59 7.79 -4.78 -16.68
C VAL A 59 7.99 -3.67 -15.63
N GLU A 60 9.18 -3.55 -15.04
CA GLU A 60 9.47 -2.54 -14.02
C GLU A 60 9.52 -1.14 -14.65
N LYS A 61 10.21 -0.99 -15.78
CA LYS A 61 10.26 0.27 -16.54
C LYS A 61 8.88 0.72 -17.03
N VAL A 62 8.05 -0.22 -17.49
CA VAL A 62 6.67 0.08 -17.90
C VAL A 62 5.86 0.52 -16.69
N PHE A 63 6.03 -0.13 -15.54
CA PHE A 63 5.35 0.24 -14.30
C PHE A 63 5.78 1.63 -13.81
N GLU A 64 7.07 1.95 -13.83
CA GLU A 64 7.58 3.28 -13.45
C GLU A 64 7.00 4.38 -14.34
N TYR A 65 6.93 4.15 -15.66
CA TYR A 65 6.36 5.12 -16.59
C TYR A 65 4.87 5.35 -16.34
N VAL A 66 4.10 4.28 -16.16
CA VAL A 66 2.67 4.35 -15.82
C VAL A 66 2.48 5.01 -14.45
N TRP A 67 3.30 4.65 -13.47
CA TRP A 67 3.26 5.20 -12.11
C TRP A 67 3.59 6.69 -12.10
N GLY A 68 4.51 7.16 -12.94
CA GLY A 68 4.84 8.58 -13.09
C GLY A 68 3.62 9.45 -13.43
N GLY A 69 2.70 8.94 -14.24
CA GLY A 69 1.42 9.61 -14.52
C GLY A 69 0.35 9.39 -13.45
N LEU A 70 0.30 8.19 -12.87
CA LEU A 70 -0.72 7.81 -11.90
C LEU A 70 -0.53 8.50 -10.53
N GLN A 71 0.72 8.67 -10.09
CA GLN A 71 1.07 9.24 -8.80
C GLN A 71 0.43 10.63 -8.57
N PRO A 72 0.62 11.65 -9.44
CA PRO A 72 -0.04 12.94 -9.26
C PRO A 72 -1.56 12.85 -9.37
N SER A 73 -2.10 11.92 -10.18
CA SER A 73 -3.55 11.71 -10.27
C SER A 73 -4.14 11.24 -8.93
N VAL A 74 -3.48 10.31 -8.24
CA VAL A 74 -3.93 9.82 -6.93
C VAL A 74 -3.91 10.93 -5.89
N PHE A 75 -2.87 11.78 -5.87
CA PHE A 75 -2.84 12.94 -4.99
C PHE A 75 -3.93 13.97 -5.29
N ALA A 76 -4.29 14.18 -6.57
CA ALA A 76 -5.39 15.05 -6.95
C ALA A 76 -6.76 14.51 -6.48
N PHE A 77 -6.99 13.20 -6.61
CA PHE A 77 -8.19 12.56 -6.08
C PHE A 77 -8.27 12.66 -4.56
N LEU A 78 -7.17 12.37 -3.85
CA LEU A 78 -7.09 12.53 -2.39
C LEU A 78 -7.40 13.97 -1.97
N GLY A 79 -6.93 14.97 -2.73
CA GLY A 79 -7.20 16.39 -2.47
C GLY A 79 -8.67 16.78 -2.65
N THR A 80 -9.38 16.13 -3.59
CA THR A 80 -10.79 16.41 -3.87
C THR A 80 -11.71 15.91 -2.76
N ASP A 81 -11.33 14.83 -2.07
CA ASP A 81 -12.08 14.28 -0.95
C ASP A 81 -11.94 15.11 0.35
N ILE A 82 -11.12 16.17 0.37
CA ILE A 82 -10.89 17.00 1.55
C ILE A 82 -11.99 18.06 1.71
N LYS A 83 -12.90 17.88 2.67
CA LYS A 83 -13.91 18.88 3.06
C LYS A 83 -13.45 19.74 4.23
N ILE A 84 -12.59 20.72 3.96
CA ILE A 84 -11.98 21.62 4.95
C ILE A 84 -13.03 22.39 5.77
N PHE A 85 -14.14 22.79 5.15
CA PHE A 85 -15.22 23.52 5.82
C PHE A 85 -15.96 22.68 6.87
N GLU A 86 -16.16 21.39 6.59
CA GLU A 86 -16.87 20.48 7.50
C GLU A 86 -15.96 20.07 8.67
N LEU A 87 -14.65 20.03 8.42
CA LEU A 87 -13.61 19.84 9.43
C LEU A 87 -13.52 21.01 10.41
N LEU A 88 -13.54 22.26 9.91
CA LEU A 88 -13.51 23.44 10.78
C LEU A 88 -14.71 23.49 11.74
N LYS A 89 -15.86 22.97 11.29
CA LYS A 89 -17.08 22.92 12.09
C LYS A 89 -17.06 21.82 13.16
N HIS A 90 -16.35 20.72 12.92
CA HIS A 90 -16.28 19.54 13.80
C HIS A 90 -14.86 19.22 14.28
N PHE A 91 -14.10 20.24 14.68
CA PHE A 91 -12.73 20.08 15.18
C PHE A 91 -12.63 19.06 16.34
N ASP A 92 -13.63 19.02 17.21
CA ASP A 92 -13.68 18.10 18.35
C ASP A 92 -13.66 16.62 17.89
N THR A 93 -14.43 16.30 16.84
CA THR A 93 -14.46 14.94 16.27
C THR A 93 -13.14 14.57 15.60
N VAL A 94 -12.45 15.54 14.99
CA VAL A 94 -11.13 15.32 14.38
C VAL A 94 -10.08 15.00 15.44
N ILE A 95 -10.10 15.72 16.56
CA ILE A 95 -9.17 15.50 17.68
C ILE A 95 -9.39 14.10 18.28
N VAL A 96 -10.64 13.69 18.49
CA VAL A 96 -10.98 12.34 18.95
C VAL A 96 -10.48 11.27 17.95
N GLY A 97 -10.66 11.51 16.65
CA GLY A 97 -10.14 10.63 15.60
C GLY A 97 -8.61 10.52 15.61
N LEU A 98 -7.91 11.64 15.82
CA LEU A 98 -6.44 11.67 15.94
C LEU A 98 -5.95 10.94 17.21
N LEU A 99 -6.69 11.05 18.31
CA LEU A 99 -6.41 10.33 19.54
C LEU A 99 -6.52 8.82 19.33
N VAL A 100 -7.63 8.36 18.71
CA VAL A 100 -7.84 6.95 18.35
C VAL A 100 -6.72 6.46 17.41
N LEU A 101 -6.34 7.26 16.42
CA LEU A 101 -5.23 6.94 15.52
C LEU A 101 -3.92 6.73 16.29
N THR A 102 -3.58 7.68 17.16
CA THR A 102 -2.34 7.66 17.94
C THR A 102 -2.31 6.46 18.89
N PHE A 103 -3.44 6.16 19.52
CA PHE A 103 -3.59 4.98 20.37
C PHE A 103 -3.42 3.69 19.56
N GLY A 104 -4.08 3.58 18.40
CA GLY A 104 -3.95 2.43 17.51
C GLY A 104 -2.51 2.20 17.02
N ILE A 105 -1.81 3.28 16.65
CA ILE A 105 -0.39 3.21 16.30
C ILE A 105 0.43 2.72 17.49
N THR A 106 0.20 3.25 18.69
CA THR A 106 0.93 2.87 19.91
C THR A 106 0.75 1.38 20.24
N VAL A 107 -0.49 0.89 20.23
CA VAL A 107 -0.79 -0.54 20.44
C VAL A 107 -0.08 -1.38 19.37
N ARG A 108 -0.10 -0.94 18.11
CA ARG A 108 0.60 -1.61 17.01
C ARG A 108 2.12 -1.64 17.25
N MET A 109 2.74 -0.55 17.70
CA MET A 109 4.17 -0.51 18.02
C MET A 109 4.51 -1.56 19.08
N ILE A 110 3.67 -1.68 20.11
CA ILE A 110 3.85 -2.63 21.21
C ILE A 110 3.71 -4.08 20.69
N VAL A 111 2.63 -4.40 19.98
CA VAL A 111 2.40 -5.75 19.44
C VAL A 111 3.50 -6.17 18.47
N THR A 112 3.94 -5.26 17.60
CA THR A 112 5.00 -5.54 16.63
C THR A 112 6.34 -5.75 17.32
N THR A 113 6.64 -4.95 18.37
CA THR A 113 7.81 -5.16 19.21
C THR A 113 7.74 -6.52 19.89
N CYS A 114 6.61 -6.87 20.52
CA CYS A 114 6.40 -8.18 21.15
C CYS A 114 6.57 -9.34 20.18
N SER A 115 6.05 -9.24 18.95
CA SER A 115 6.19 -10.28 17.93
C SER A 115 7.63 -10.45 17.45
N VAL A 116 8.46 -9.42 17.56
CA VAL A 116 9.86 -9.41 17.10
C VAL A 116 10.86 -9.77 18.21
N LEU A 117 10.43 -9.85 19.48
CA LEU A 117 11.29 -10.27 20.60
C LEU A 117 11.90 -11.67 20.42
N GLY A 118 11.37 -12.50 19.51
CA GLY A 118 11.91 -13.84 19.21
C GLY A 118 12.87 -13.91 18.01
N THR A 119 13.07 -12.84 17.25
CA THR A 119 13.81 -12.89 15.98
C THR A 119 15.21 -12.27 16.04
N GLY A 120 15.69 -11.86 17.23
CA GLY A 120 17.06 -11.36 17.43
C GLY A 120 17.37 -9.98 16.85
N PHE A 121 16.35 -9.23 16.39
CA PHE A 121 16.54 -7.90 15.81
C PHE A 121 16.91 -6.83 16.85
N SER A 122 17.75 -5.88 16.44
CA SER A 122 18.13 -4.71 17.24
C SER A 122 16.94 -3.77 17.39
N ARG A 123 16.83 -3.07 18.54
CA ARG A 123 15.76 -2.07 18.78
C ARG A 123 15.63 -1.02 17.67
N LYS A 124 16.71 -0.76 16.95
CA LYS A 124 16.73 0.14 15.78
C LYS A 124 15.93 -0.43 14.61
N GLU A 125 16.10 -1.73 14.30
CA GLU A 125 15.38 -2.47 13.23
C GLU A 125 13.89 -2.56 13.52
N ILE A 126 13.51 -2.78 14.79
CA ILE A 126 12.11 -2.79 15.21
C ILE A 126 11.44 -1.44 14.94
N ILE A 127 12.13 -0.34 15.25
CA ILE A 127 11.63 1.02 15.00
C ILE A 127 11.52 1.31 13.50
N PHE A 128 12.48 0.87 12.69
CA PHE A 128 12.44 1.03 11.24
C PHE A 128 11.31 0.24 10.58
N VAL A 129 11.11 -1.01 10.99
CA VAL A 129 9.97 -1.84 10.52
C VAL A 129 8.67 -1.13 10.86
N ASN A 130 8.51 -0.66 12.09
CA ASN A 130 7.32 0.06 12.50
C ASN A 130 7.08 1.35 11.70
N ILE A 131 8.12 2.14 11.45
CA ILE A 131 8.02 3.38 10.65
C ILE A 131 7.69 3.08 9.19
N SER A 132 8.28 2.03 8.62
CA SER A 132 7.99 1.59 7.25
C SER A 132 6.55 1.11 7.07
N TRP A 133 5.84 0.83 8.17
CA TRP A 133 4.44 0.42 8.16
C TRP A 133 3.46 1.58 8.36
N LEU A 134 3.93 2.79 8.69
CA LEU A 134 3.08 4.01 8.76
C LEU A 134 2.29 4.27 7.44
N PRO A 135 2.87 4.08 6.23
CA PRO A 135 2.14 4.23 4.97
C PRO A 135 0.97 3.25 4.76
N LYS A 136 0.81 2.19 5.59
CA LYS A 136 -0.29 1.21 5.46
C LYS A 136 -1.68 1.81 5.73
N ALA A 137 -1.74 2.95 6.40
CA ALA A 137 -2.99 3.71 6.62
C ALA A 137 -3.64 4.18 5.30
N THR A 138 -2.89 4.21 4.19
CA THR A 138 -3.40 4.60 2.86
C THR A 138 -4.56 3.73 2.39
N ILE A 139 -4.54 2.44 2.72
CA ILE A 139 -5.63 1.52 2.34
C ILE A 139 -6.94 1.94 3.00
N GLN A 140 -6.90 2.47 4.22
CA GLN A 140 -8.10 2.87 4.94
C GLN A 140 -8.75 4.10 4.31
N ALA A 141 -7.99 5.09 3.84
CA ALA A 141 -8.62 6.24 3.18
C ALA A 141 -9.06 5.95 1.75
N ILE A 142 -8.44 5.01 1.05
CA ILE A 142 -8.95 4.56 -0.25
C ILE A 142 -10.26 3.78 -0.06
N LEU A 143 -10.38 3.01 1.02
CA LEU A 143 -11.57 2.22 1.30
C LEU A 143 -12.70 3.02 1.95
N ALA A 144 -12.40 4.09 2.69
CA ALA A 144 -13.38 4.94 3.34
C ALA A 144 -14.47 5.50 2.39
N PRO A 145 -14.16 6.06 1.20
CA PRO A 145 -15.18 6.56 0.28
C PRO A 145 -16.02 5.44 -0.32
N VAL A 146 -15.45 4.23 -0.45
CA VAL A 146 -16.20 3.03 -0.86
C VAL A 146 -17.20 2.64 0.22
N ALA A 147 -16.79 2.65 1.50
CA ALA A 147 -17.68 2.40 2.62
C ALA A 147 -18.79 3.46 2.72
N LEU A 148 -18.47 4.73 2.48
CA LEU A 148 -19.47 5.81 2.41
C LEU A 148 -20.47 5.61 1.27
N ASN A 149 -20.02 5.18 0.09
CA ASN A 149 -20.94 4.87 -1.00
C ASN A 149 -21.87 3.70 -0.66
N LEU A 150 -21.34 2.66 -0.02
CA LEU A 150 -22.16 1.54 0.44
C LEU A 150 -23.20 1.99 1.49
N ALA A 151 -22.80 2.86 2.42
CA ALA A 151 -23.70 3.45 3.40
C ALA A 151 -24.79 4.33 2.77
N LYS A 152 -24.51 5.00 1.64
CA LYS A 152 -25.52 5.77 0.90
C LYS A 152 -26.50 4.89 0.14
N GLU A 153 -26.08 3.71 -0.31
CA GLU A 153 -26.93 2.79 -1.07
C GLU A 153 -27.80 1.90 -0.16
N LEU A 154 -27.30 1.52 1.02
CA LEU A 154 -27.94 0.53 1.90
C LEU A 154 -28.25 1.05 3.31
N GLY A 155 -27.72 2.20 3.72
CA GLY A 155 -27.75 2.69 5.10
C GLY A 155 -28.79 3.78 5.37
N THR A 156 -28.88 4.15 6.65
CA THR A 156 -29.70 5.25 7.16
C THR A 156 -28.98 6.60 6.98
N GLN A 157 -29.70 7.73 7.04
CA GLN A 157 -29.09 9.07 7.00
C GLN A 157 -27.94 9.26 8.02
N GLU A 158 -28.04 8.63 9.19
CA GLU A 158 -27.01 8.67 10.23
C GLU A 158 -25.71 7.94 9.81
N ASP A 159 -25.82 6.84 9.05
CA ASP A 159 -24.68 6.07 8.56
C ASP A 159 -23.90 6.85 7.50
N VAL A 160 -24.62 7.62 6.67
CA VAL A 160 -24.03 8.48 5.65
C VAL A 160 -23.21 9.61 6.29
N GLU A 161 -23.73 10.22 7.36
CA GLU A 161 -23.00 11.25 8.08
C GLU A 161 -21.76 10.70 8.79
N CYS A 162 -21.89 9.53 9.43
CA CYS A 162 -20.76 8.81 10.02
C CYS A 162 -19.68 8.46 9.00
N GLY A 163 -20.08 7.96 7.82
CA GLY A 163 -19.15 7.66 6.73
C GLY A 163 -18.41 8.89 6.20
N ASN A 164 -19.09 10.05 6.10
CA ASN A 164 -18.46 11.30 5.68
C ASN A 164 -17.40 11.75 6.71
N ARG A 165 -17.69 11.62 8.01
CA ARG A 165 -16.73 11.91 9.08
C ARG A 165 -15.51 10.97 9.01
N LEU A 166 -15.74 9.68 8.79
CA LEU A 166 -14.69 8.66 8.70
C LEU A 166 -13.74 8.92 7.52
N VAL A 167 -14.28 9.20 6.33
CA VAL A 167 -13.48 9.56 5.13
C VAL A 167 -12.58 10.74 5.44
N THR A 168 -13.16 11.78 6.05
CA THR A 168 -12.43 13.02 6.29
C THR A 168 -11.30 12.84 7.32
N ILE A 169 -11.53 12.05 8.38
CA ILE A 169 -10.48 11.69 9.36
C ILE A 169 -9.38 10.86 8.69
N ALA A 170 -9.74 9.90 7.83
CA ALA A 170 -8.77 9.04 7.15
C ALA A 170 -7.83 9.84 6.22
N VAL A 171 -8.36 10.82 5.48
CA VAL A 171 -7.54 11.66 4.59
C VAL A 171 -6.60 12.57 5.38
N ILE A 172 -7.05 13.20 6.47
CA ILE A 172 -6.16 13.98 7.36
C ILE A 172 -5.06 13.10 7.93
N SER A 173 -5.40 11.88 8.37
CA SER A 173 -4.43 10.93 8.90
C SER A 173 -3.34 10.62 7.87
N ILE A 174 -3.69 10.44 6.60
CA ILE A 174 -2.70 10.24 5.53
C ILE A 174 -1.85 11.48 5.33
N LEU A 175 -2.47 12.66 5.30
CA LEU A 175 -1.76 13.92 5.09
C LEU A 175 -0.72 14.18 6.18
N LEU A 176 -0.99 13.77 7.41
CA LEU A 176 -0.03 13.84 8.53
C LEU A 176 0.99 12.69 8.49
N THR A 177 0.52 11.48 8.19
CA THR A 177 1.35 10.27 8.26
C THR A 177 2.33 10.16 7.09
N ALA A 178 2.00 10.70 5.91
CA ALA A 178 2.88 10.74 4.74
C ALA A 178 4.18 11.51 4.98
N PRO A 179 4.19 12.78 5.44
CA PRO A 179 5.42 13.50 5.75
C PRO A 179 6.16 12.89 6.94
N ILE A 180 5.45 12.44 8.00
CA ILE A 180 6.08 11.76 9.14
C ILE A 180 6.78 10.47 8.69
N GLY A 181 6.11 9.68 7.85
CA GLY A 181 6.66 8.46 7.26
C GLY A 181 7.84 8.74 6.35
N ALA A 182 7.77 9.77 5.50
CA ALA A 182 8.88 10.17 4.63
C ALA A 182 10.11 10.63 5.42
N ILE A 183 9.91 11.43 6.49
CA ILE A 183 10.98 11.82 7.41
C ILE A 183 11.55 10.59 8.11
N GLY A 184 10.69 9.68 8.57
CA GLY A 184 11.09 8.43 9.18
C GLY A 184 11.96 7.56 8.25
N ILE A 185 11.54 7.36 7.00
CA ILE A 185 12.31 6.59 6.02
C ILE A 185 13.64 7.30 5.70
N LYS A 186 13.65 8.62 5.51
CA LYS A 186 14.88 9.37 5.23
C LYS A 186 15.89 9.35 6.40
N LEU A 187 15.41 9.38 7.64
CA LEU A 187 16.27 9.42 8.82
C LEU A 187 16.79 8.02 9.20
N PHE A 188 15.96 7.00 9.07
CA PHE A 188 16.30 5.63 9.46
C PHE A 188 16.88 4.79 8.32
N GLY A 189 16.61 5.12 7.04
CA GLY A 189 17.20 4.48 5.86
C GLY A 189 18.74 4.41 5.90
N PRO A 190 19.47 5.53 6.04
CA PRO A 190 20.93 5.51 6.11
C PRO A 190 21.48 5.02 7.46
N ARG A 191 20.65 4.92 8.50
CA ARG A 191 21.09 4.53 9.86
C ARG A 191 20.94 3.03 10.13
N LEU A 192 20.23 2.30 9.28
CA LEU A 192 19.93 0.87 9.45
C LEU A 192 20.36 -0.05 8.31
N LEU A 193 20.69 0.47 7.13
CA LEU A 193 21.53 -0.28 6.21
C LEU A 193 22.98 0.03 6.59
N PRO A 194 23.67 -0.80 7.40
CA PRO A 194 25.11 -0.84 7.27
C PRO A 194 25.39 -1.13 5.80
N ARG A 195 26.25 -0.31 5.19
CA ARG A 195 26.83 -0.59 3.89
C ARG A 195 27.19 -2.08 3.86
N ALA A 196 26.60 -2.83 2.94
CA ALA A 196 27.15 -4.13 2.58
C ALA A 196 28.62 -3.86 2.24
N ASN A 197 29.51 -4.45 3.00
CA ASN A 197 30.95 -4.34 2.86
C ASN A 197 31.50 -5.76 2.73
#